data_AF-A0A3L7T4G0-F1
#
_entry.id   AF-A0A3L7T4G0-F1
#
_cell.length_a   1.000
_cell.length_b   1.000
_cell.length_c   1.000
_cell.angle_alpha   90.00
_cell.angle_beta   90.00
_cell.angle_gamma   90.00
#
_symmetry.space_group_name_H-M   'P 1'
#
loop_
_entity.id
_entity.type
_entity.pdbx_description
1 polymer ?
#
loop_
_entity_poly.entity_id
_entity_poly.type
_entity_poly.pdbx_seq_one_letter_code
_entity_poly.pdbx_strand_id
1 'polypeptide(L)'
;MPASRSRTTEWRRSLEQLRAREGAIEIAVAHDHPGGDEAILNANDLVWRVRVLDLSESEMAVDLPFALGRAIELPIGTEIVAAISIGQNRWMFRAKVTGPWTPRAPFARTHRGIRVSLPDHVERCLRRGTRVDVAQINTPKVEMWPLLEPRSAMPAERASELAFRASLTGEQPAAMSEELLPTVGPGFAASLVNLGGGGLGVLVEATDSAALSRHRIFWIRFTLGGIMPVPICATARVVHTHMDSSHRIYAGISFDFDFNPAHQRVVGEQIVQAIARLTGAQRKAA
;
A
#
# COMPACT_ATOMS: atom_id res chain seq x y z
N MET A 1 -3.47 14.79 -38.53
CA MET A 1 -4.01 14.65 -37.16
C MET A 1 -3.09 13.72 -36.38
N PRO A 2 -2.21 14.20 -35.49
CA PRO A 2 -1.17 13.35 -34.93
C PRO A 2 -1.72 12.48 -33.79
N ALA A 3 -1.45 11.17 -33.86
CA ALA A 3 -2.00 10.10 -33.02
C ALA A 3 -1.56 10.11 -31.54
N SER A 4 -0.75 11.09 -31.09
CA SER A 4 -0.29 11.16 -29.68
C SER A 4 -1.31 11.82 -28.75
N ARG A 5 -2.02 12.87 -29.20
CA ARG A 5 -3.06 13.56 -28.41
C ARG A 5 -4.26 12.66 -28.06
N SER A 6 -4.56 11.68 -28.91
CA SER A 6 -5.67 10.73 -28.74
C SER A 6 -5.40 9.69 -27.64
N ARG A 7 -4.14 9.45 -27.26
CA ARG A 7 -3.75 8.34 -26.37
C ARG A 7 -3.55 8.77 -24.91
N THR A 8 -3.31 10.06 -24.67
CA THR A 8 -3.31 10.70 -23.36
C THR A 8 -4.69 11.21 -22.94
N THR A 9 -5.75 11.04 -23.74
CA THR A 9 -7.13 11.40 -23.39
C THR A 9 -8.00 10.20 -22.98
N GLU A 10 -7.54 8.96 -23.24
CA GLU A 10 -8.30 7.75 -22.88
C GLU A 10 -8.35 7.45 -21.37
N TRP A 11 -7.48 8.07 -20.55
CA TRP A 11 -7.50 7.85 -19.10
C TRP A 11 -8.78 8.37 -18.46
N ARG A 12 -9.37 9.47 -18.96
CA ARG A 12 -10.62 10.02 -18.41
C ARG A 12 -11.79 9.10 -18.68
N ARG A 13 -11.89 8.59 -19.91
CA ARG A 13 -12.83 7.53 -20.28
C ARG A 13 -12.60 6.26 -19.46
N SER A 14 -11.34 5.93 -19.16
CA SER A 14 -10.98 4.79 -18.32
C SER A 14 -11.47 4.98 -16.87
N LEU A 15 -11.36 6.19 -16.31
CA LEU A 15 -11.94 6.51 -14.99
C LEU A 15 -13.46 6.43 -14.99
N GLU A 16 -14.12 6.92 -16.04
CA GLU A 16 -15.59 6.78 -16.20
C GLU A 16 -16.01 5.31 -16.23
N GLN A 17 -15.28 4.46 -16.98
CA GLN A 17 -15.51 3.02 -17.01
C GLN A 17 -15.25 2.34 -15.67
N LEU A 18 -14.20 2.74 -14.95
CA LEU A 18 -13.92 2.24 -13.61
C LEU A 18 -15.07 2.60 -12.68
N ARG A 19 -15.47 3.88 -12.61
CA ARG A 19 -16.62 4.31 -11.81
C ARG A 19 -17.88 3.51 -12.12
N ALA A 20 -18.23 3.36 -13.40
CA ALA A 20 -19.44 2.65 -13.82
C ALA A 20 -19.45 1.16 -13.45
N ARG A 21 -18.29 0.58 -13.16
CA ARG A 21 -18.10 -0.83 -12.80
C ARG A 21 -17.68 -1.03 -11.34
N GLU A 22 -17.80 0.01 -10.51
CA GLU A 22 -17.29 0.01 -9.14
C GLU A 22 -15.80 -0.37 -9.04
N GLY A 23 -15.05 -0.06 -10.09
CA GLY A 23 -13.63 -0.30 -10.24
C GLY A 23 -12.79 0.61 -9.37
N ALA A 24 -11.53 0.20 -9.18
CA ALA A 24 -10.59 0.86 -8.30
C ALA A 24 -9.36 1.39 -9.05
N ILE A 25 -8.79 2.45 -8.49
CA ILE A 25 -7.44 2.92 -8.80
C ILE A 25 -6.51 2.60 -7.64
N GLU A 26 -5.21 2.63 -7.91
CA GLU A 26 -4.18 2.53 -6.88
C GLU A 26 -3.73 3.93 -6.47
N ILE A 27 -3.56 4.19 -5.17
CA ILE A 27 -3.02 5.46 -4.67
C ILE A 27 -1.95 5.24 -3.59
N ALA A 28 -0.95 6.12 -3.57
CA ALA A 28 0.08 6.24 -2.54
C ALA A 28 0.33 7.71 -2.21
N VAL A 29 0.88 8.00 -1.03
CA VAL A 29 1.24 9.37 -0.64
C VAL A 29 2.57 9.73 -1.28
N ALA A 30 2.61 10.81 -2.06
CA ALA A 30 3.84 11.25 -2.71
C ALA A 30 4.89 11.66 -1.68
N HIS A 31 6.17 11.41 -1.93
CA HIS A 31 7.21 11.75 -0.95
C HIS A 31 8.57 12.10 -1.57
N ASP A 32 8.61 12.22 -2.89
CA ASP A 32 9.81 12.42 -3.71
C ASP A 32 10.07 13.90 -4.06
N HIS A 33 9.78 14.80 -3.13
CA HIS A 33 9.97 16.25 -3.33
C HIS A 33 11.46 16.64 -3.32
N PRO A 34 11.94 17.42 -4.30
CA PRO A 34 13.31 17.93 -4.31
C PRO A 34 13.63 18.72 -3.04
N GLY A 35 14.75 18.39 -2.37
CA GLY A 35 15.13 19.03 -1.09
C GLY A 35 14.40 18.50 0.14
N GLY A 36 13.63 17.42 0.01
CA GLY A 36 13.03 16.71 1.13
C GLY A 36 14.06 16.03 2.05
N ASP A 37 13.64 15.75 3.28
CA ASP A 37 14.41 14.96 4.25
C ASP A 37 14.75 13.58 3.66
N GLU A 38 16.02 13.16 3.76
CA GLU A 38 16.52 11.90 3.23
C GLU A 38 15.73 10.68 3.73
N ALA A 39 15.26 10.71 4.99
CA ALA A 39 14.43 9.65 5.55
C ALA A 39 13.06 9.55 4.86
N ILE A 40 12.51 10.68 4.40
CA ILE A 40 11.27 10.75 3.65
C ILE A 40 11.47 10.32 2.19
N LEU A 41 12.59 10.72 1.57
CA LEU A 41 12.92 10.31 0.21
C LEU A 41 13.17 8.79 0.11
N ASN A 42 13.75 8.20 1.15
CA ASN A 42 13.99 6.76 1.26
C ASN A 42 12.79 5.97 1.84
N ALA A 43 11.59 6.54 1.86
CA ALA A 43 10.38 5.83 2.24
C ALA A 43 9.98 4.79 1.17
N ASN A 44 9.34 3.71 1.61
CA ASN A 44 8.64 2.81 0.71
C ASN A 44 7.16 3.17 0.62
N ASP A 45 6.59 3.02 -0.57
CA ASP A 45 5.19 3.32 -0.83
C ASP A 45 4.25 2.26 -0.26
N LEU A 46 3.27 2.73 0.50
CA LEU A 46 2.06 1.98 0.81
C LEU A 46 0.99 2.34 -0.23
N VAL A 47 0.53 1.33 -0.96
CA VAL A 47 -0.41 1.48 -2.07
C VAL A 47 -1.76 0.94 -1.68
N TRP A 48 -2.82 1.73 -1.80
CA TRP A 48 -4.20 1.27 -1.59
C TRP A 48 -4.94 1.18 -2.90
N ARG A 49 -5.77 0.14 -3.03
CA ARG A 49 -6.79 0.07 -4.08
C ARG A 49 -8.08 0.69 -3.56
N VAL A 50 -8.45 1.84 -4.12
CA VAL A 50 -9.62 2.63 -3.72
C VAL A 50 -10.62 2.72 -4.86
N ARG A 51 -11.91 2.46 -4.60
CA ARG A 51 -12.93 2.55 -5.67
C ARG A 51 -13.14 3.98 -6.09
N VAL A 52 -13.42 4.20 -7.38
CA VAL A 52 -13.83 5.50 -7.91
C VAL A 52 -15.32 5.68 -7.65
N LEU A 53 -15.66 6.61 -6.76
CA LEU A 53 -17.02 6.86 -6.28
C LEU A 53 -17.77 7.84 -7.17
N ASP A 54 -17.09 8.90 -7.59
CA ASP A 54 -17.67 9.95 -8.41
C ASP A 54 -16.60 10.62 -9.27
N LEU A 55 -17.03 11.28 -10.33
CA LEU A 55 -16.15 11.98 -11.27
C LEU A 55 -16.87 13.22 -11.79
N SER A 56 -16.22 14.38 -11.64
CA SER A 56 -16.70 15.68 -12.13
C SER A 56 -15.73 16.26 -13.18
N GLU A 57 -15.97 17.50 -13.62
CA GLU A 57 -15.07 18.19 -14.55
C GLU A 57 -13.68 18.46 -13.97
N SER A 58 -13.58 18.69 -12.65
CA SER A 58 -12.36 19.14 -11.96
C SER A 58 -11.85 18.21 -10.85
N GLU A 59 -12.69 17.30 -10.35
CA GLU A 59 -12.35 16.41 -9.23
C GLU A 59 -12.79 14.97 -9.51
N MET A 60 -12.12 14.01 -8.88
CA MET A 60 -12.63 12.66 -8.69
C MET A 60 -12.79 12.35 -7.21
N ALA A 61 -13.76 11.52 -6.86
CA ALA A 61 -13.94 11.02 -5.51
C ALA A 61 -13.56 9.54 -5.45
N VAL A 62 -12.84 9.15 -4.40
CA VAL A 62 -12.44 7.76 -4.16
C VAL A 62 -12.72 7.33 -2.73
N ASP A 63 -12.78 6.02 -2.50
CA ASP A 63 -12.83 5.46 -1.14
C ASP A 63 -11.69 6.00 -0.27
N LEU A 64 -11.99 6.26 1.01
CA LEU A 64 -10.95 6.59 1.98
C LEU A 64 -10.08 5.35 2.22
N PRO A 65 -8.73 5.45 2.14
CA PRO A 65 -7.88 4.30 2.41
C PRO A 65 -8.08 3.78 3.83
N PHE A 66 -7.92 2.47 3.99
CA PHE A 66 -8.23 1.78 5.23
C PHE A 66 -7.25 0.64 5.47
N ALA A 67 -6.85 0.44 6.72
CA ALA A 67 -6.00 -0.66 7.14
C ALA A 67 -6.34 -1.09 8.57
N LEU A 68 -6.55 -2.39 8.79
CA LEU A 68 -6.72 -3.03 10.09
C LEU A 68 -7.78 -2.39 11.01
N GLY A 69 -8.92 -2.01 10.44
CA GLY A 69 -10.01 -1.38 11.20
C GLY A 69 -9.86 0.14 11.34
N ARG A 70 -8.85 0.75 10.71
CA ARG A 70 -8.55 2.18 10.83
C ARG A 70 -8.59 2.87 9.47
N ALA A 71 -9.30 3.99 9.44
CA ALA A 71 -9.23 4.92 8.33
C ALA A 71 -7.86 5.61 8.31
N ILE A 72 -7.28 5.73 7.13
CA ILE A 72 -6.06 6.48 6.89
C ILE A 72 -6.49 7.87 6.41
N GLU A 73 -6.50 8.82 7.35
CA GLU A 73 -6.90 10.19 7.04
C GLU A 73 -5.82 10.86 6.16
N LEU A 74 -6.25 11.36 5.00
CA LEU A 74 -5.43 12.13 4.08
C LEU A 74 -5.92 13.58 4.10
N PRO A 75 -5.17 14.51 4.72
CA PRO A 75 -5.60 15.89 4.82
C PRO A 75 -5.68 16.63 3.48
N ILE A 76 -6.43 17.74 3.47
CA ILE A 76 -6.43 18.66 2.32
C ILE A 76 -5.01 19.12 2.01
N GLY A 77 -4.67 19.15 0.72
CA GLY A 77 -3.36 19.51 0.21
C GLY A 77 -2.38 18.35 0.12
N THR A 78 -2.69 17.17 0.70
CA THR A 78 -1.83 15.99 0.56
C THR A 78 -1.68 15.62 -0.92
N GLU A 79 -0.43 15.56 -1.37
CA GLU A 79 -0.09 15.12 -2.72
C GLU A 79 -0.05 13.60 -2.76
N ILE A 80 -0.67 13.04 -3.78
CA ILE A 80 -0.73 11.60 -4.00
C ILE A 80 -0.19 11.25 -5.39
N VAL A 81 0.34 10.04 -5.50
CA VAL A 81 0.59 9.36 -6.77
C VAL A 81 -0.52 8.35 -6.96
N ALA A 82 -1.17 8.38 -8.12
CA ALA A 82 -2.25 7.48 -8.46
C ALA A 82 -1.93 6.69 -9.72
N ALA A 83 -2.44 5.46 -9.81
CA ALA A 83 -2.31 4.62 -10.97
C ALA A 83 -3.64 3.97 -11.39
N ILE A 84 -3.97 4.11 -12.67
CA ILE A 84 -5.08 3.41 -13.34
C ILE A 84 -4.50 2.20 -14.05
N SER A 85 -4.95 0.99 -13.70
CA SER A 85 -4.52 -0.25 -14.34
C SER A 85 -5.70 -0.96 -14.99
N ILE A 86 -5.68 -1.09 -16.33
CA ILE A 86 -6.71 -1.79 -17.11
C ILE A 86 -6.02 -2.70 -18.13
N GLY A 87 -6.15 -4.02 -17.93
CA GLY A 87 -5.49 -5.02 -18.77
C GLY A 87 -3.98 -4.81 -18.80
N GLN A 88 -3.42 -4.53 -19.99
CA GLN A 88 -1.99 -4.26 -20.15
C GLN A 88 -1.61 -2.78 -20.00
N ASN A 89 -2.60 -1.89 -19.89
CA ASN A 89 -2.37 -0.45 -19.81
C ASN A 89 -2.30 -0.01 -18.36
N ARG A 90 -1.25 0.75 -18.04
CA ARG A 90 -1.11 1.44 -16.76
C ARG A 90 -0.86 2.92 -17.05
N TRP A 91 -1.63 3.77 -16.40
CA TRP A 91 -1.42 5.22 -16.41
C TRP A 91 -1.13 5.68 -15.00
N MET A 92 -0.15 6.56 -14.81
CA MET A 92 0.19 7.16 -13.52
C MET A 92 0.07 8.67 -13.60
N PHE A 93 -0.30 9.29 -12.49
CA PHE A 93 -0.44 10.73 -12.37
C PHE A 93 -0.31 11.19 -10.92
N ARG A 94 -0.08 12.49 -10.75
CA ARG A 94 -0.17 13.15 -9.45
C ARG A 94 -1.50 13.85 -9.28
N ALA A 95 -1.99 13.90 -8.05
CA ALA A 95 -3.19 14.64 -7.68
C ALA A 95 -3.04 15.18 -6.26
N LYS A 96 -3.95 16.09 -5.88
CA LYS A 96 -4.02 16.64 -4.52
C LYS A 96 -5.35 16.31 -3.89
N VAL A 97 -5.35 15.98 -2.61
CA VAL A 97 -6.58 15.87 -1.82
C VAL A 97 -7.21 17.25 -1.66
N THR A 98 -8.45 17.41 -2.11
CA THR A 98 -9.19 18.68 -2.06
C THR A 98 -10.22 18.74 -0.93
N GLY A 99 -10.54 17.60 -0.32
CA GLY A 99 -11.43 17.54 0.85
C GLY A 99 -12.08 16.19 1.07
N PRO A 100 -12.93 16.06 2.10
CA PRO A 100 -13.74 14.88 2.29
C PRO A 100 -14.80 14.78 1.18
N TRP A 101 -15.13 13.54 0.81
CA TRP A 101 -16.31 13.23 0.02
C TRP A 101 -17.46 12.86 0.95
N THR A 102 -18.64 13.43 0.69
CA THR A 102 -19.85 13.14 1.46
C THR A 102 -20.66 12.07 0.76
N PRO A 103 -21.06 10.99 1.45
CA PRO A 103 -21.86 9.94 0.85
C PRO A 103 -23.21 10.46 0.37
N ARG A 104 -23.59 9.98 -0.81
CA ARG A 104 -24.90 10.17 -1.44
C ARG A 104 -25.47 8.80 -1.78
N ALA A 105 -26.79 8.69 -1.95
CA ALA A 105 -27.40 7.44 -2.39
C ALA A 105 -26.69 6.91 -3.66
N PRO A 106 -26.40 5.60 -3.77
CA PRO A 106 -26.85 4.49 -2.90
C PRO A 106 -25.94 4.20 -1.69
N PHE A 107 -24.89 4.98 -1.45
CA PHE A 107 -23.94 4.68 -0.36
C PHE A 107 -24.54 4.96 1.02
N ALA A 108 -24.19 4.10 2.00
CA ALA A 108 -24.55 4.31 3.39
C ALA A 108 -23.98 5.63 3.92
N ARG A 109 -24.68 6.28 4.87
CA ARG A 109 -24.23 7.55 5.47
C ARG A 109 -22.89 7.46 6.21
N THR A 110 -22.47 6.26 6.58
CA THR A 110 -21.19 5.97 7.22
C THR A 110 -20.05 5.77 6.24
N HIS A 111 -20.33 5.69 4.93
CA HIS A 111 -19.31 5.50 3.91
C HIS A 111 -18.42 6.75 3.80
N ARG A 112 -17.10 6.54 3.75
CA ARG A 112 -16.10 7.60 3.78
C ARG A 112 -15.31 7.60 2.48
N GLY A 113 -15.09 8.79 1.94
CA GLY A 113 -14.27 8.99 0.76
C GLY A 113 -13.50 10.30 0.85
N ILE A 114 -12.60 10.49 -0.11
CA ILE A 114 -11.88 11.74 -0.32
C ILE A 114 -12.13 12.24 -1.73
N ARG A 115 -12.15 13.56 -1.88
CA ARG A 115 -12.10 14.25 -3.17
C ARG A 115 -10.65 14.56 -3.47
N VAL A 116 -10.26 14.32 -4.71
CA VAL A 116 -8.93 14.60 -5.22
C VAL A 116 -9.05 15.33 -6.54
N SER A 117 -8.12 16.27 -6.78
CA SER A 117 -8.07 17.01 -8.03
C SER A 117 -7.87 16.07 -9.20
N LEU A 118 -8.41 16.42 -10.35
CA LEU A 118 -8.00 15.74 -11.58
C LEU A 118 -6.56 16.11 -11.94
N PRO A 119 -5.81 15.17 -12.54
CA PRO A 119 -4.45 15.44 -12.95
C PRO A 119 -4.41 16.35 -14.18
N ASP A 120 -3.50 17.33 -14.15
CA ASP A 120 -3.16 18.14 -15.34
C ASP A 120 -2.32 17.35 -16.35
N HIS A 121 -1.56 16.37 -15.86
CA HIS A 121 -0.67 15.53 -16.65
C HIS A 121 -0.81 14.05 -16.27
N VAL A 122 -0.94 13.18 -17.28
CA VAL A 122 -1.11 11.74 -17.12
C VAL A 122 -0.17 10.99 -18.05
N GLU A 123 0.57 10.06 -17.46
CA GLU A 123 1.62 9.33 -18.14
C GLU A 123 1.25 7.87 -18.32
N ARG A 124 1.36 7.34 -19.53
CA ARG A 124 1.17 5.90 -19.78
C ARG A 124 2.48 5.16 -19.56
N CYS A 125 2.50 4.21 -18.63
CA CYS A 125 3.65 3.34 -18.40
C CYS A 125 3.76 2.32 -19.53
N LEU A 126 4.77 2.47 -20.38
CA LEU A 126 5.11 1.47 -21.39
C LEU A 126 5.99 0.38 -20.76
N ARG A 127 5.70 -0.90 -21.05
CA ARG A 127 6.46 -2.06 -20.52
C ARG A 127 7.97 -2.04 -20.85
N ARG A 128 8.40 -1.25 -21.84
CA ARG A 128 9.79 -1.13 -22.32
C ARG A 128 10.17 0.35 -22.59
N GLY A 129 9.62 1.28 -21.82
CA GLY A 129 9.95 2.71 -21.97
C GLY A 129 11.14 3.10 -21.10
N THR A 130 12.07 3.87 -21.67
CA THR A 130 13.17 4.53 -20.96
C THR A 130 12.61 5.40 -19.82
N ARG A 131 13.19 5.27 -18.62
CA ARG A 131 12.93 6.09 -17.42
C ARG A 131 13.00 7.59 -17.75
N VAL A 132 11.88 8.23 -18.00
CA VAL A 132 11.82 9.70 -18.03
C VAL A 132 10.50 10.10 -17.38
N ASP A 133 10.64 10.80 -16.25
CA ASP A 133 9.72 11.77 -15.64
C ASP A 133 8.32 11.35 -15.16
N VAL A 134 8.17 10.16 -14.55
CA VAL A 134 6.93 9.80 -13.84
C VAL A 134 7.19 9.44 -12.40
N ALA A 135 6.32 9.92 -11.52
CA ALA A 135 6.18 9.48 -10.14
C ALA A 135 6.32 7.95 -10.04
N GLN A 136 7.35 7.49 -9.34
CA GLN A 136 7.59 6.06 -9.13
C GLN A 136 6.81 5.60 -7.90
N ILE A 137 6.24 4.41 -7.98
CA ILE A 137 5.69 3.70 -6.82
C ILE A 137 6.71 2.63 -6.44
N ASN A 138 7.39 2.83 -5.32
CA ASN A 138 8.43 1.99 -4.76
C ASN A 138 7.87 1.19 -3.58
N THR A 139 7.15 0.11 -3.90
CA THR A 139 6.59 -0.78 -2.88
C THR A 139 7.69 -1.60 -2.18
N PRO A 140 7.55 -1.88 -0.87
CA PRO A 140 8.53 -2.65 -0.11
C PRO A 140 8.57 -4.12 -0.54
N LYS A 141 9.74 -4.75 -0.33
CA LYS A 141 9.85 -6.20 -0.32
C LYS A 141 9.26 -6.75 0.98
N VAL A 142 8.55 -7.86 0.86
CA VAL A 142 7.96 -8.60 1.98
C VAL A 142 8.72 -9.90 2.12
N GLU A 143 9.42 -10.04 3.23
CA GLU A 143 9.99 -11.32 3.62
C GLU A 143 8.88 -12.20 4.19
N MET A 144 8.84 -13.46 3.77
CA MET A 144 7.80 -14.41 4.13
C MET A 144 8.45 -15.72 4.56
N TRP A 145 8.04 -16.25 5.71
CA TRP A 145 8.45 -17.57 6.17
C TRP A 145 7.21 -18.41 6.49
N PRO A 146 7.12 -19.67 6.05
CA PRO A 146 6.09 -20.58 6.52
C PRO A 146 6.08 -20.64 8.05
N LEU A 147 4.95 -20.32 8.69
CA LEU A 147 4.84 -20.38 10.13
C LEU A 147 4.47 -21.81 10.53
N LEU A 148 5.41 -22.50 11.19
CA LEU A 148 5.25 -23.92 11.54
C LEU A 148 4.49 -24.10 12.87
N GLU A 149 4.71 -23.20 13.83
CA GLU A 149 3.99 -23.17 15.11
C GLU A 149 3.40 -21.76 15.34
N PRO A 150 2.10 -21.55 15.10
CA PRO A 150 1.49 -20.22 15.21
C PRO A 150 1.65 -19.54 16.58
N ARG A 151 1.64 -20.30 17.68
CA ARG A 151 1.80 -19.72 19.03
C ARG A 151 3.19 -19.14 19.29
N SER A 152 4.19 -19.59 18.52
CA SER A 152 5.56 -19.08 18.64
C SER A 152 5.72 -17.64 18.12
N ALA A 153 4.69 -17.05 17.50
CA ALA A 153 4.74 -15.69 16.98
C ALA A 153 4.70 -14.61 18.07
N MET A 154 4.05 -14.88 19.21
CA MET A 154 3.78 -13.86 20.24
C MET A 154 5.04 -13.15 20.78
N PRO A 155 6.17 -13.84 21.05
CA PRO A 155 7.40 -13.15 21.48
C PRO A 155 7.95 -12.17 20.43
N ALA A 156 7.92 -12.55 19.14
CA ALA A 156 8.37 -11.72 18.03
C ALA A 156 7.49 -10.47 17.86
N GLU A 157 6.17 -10.66 17.95
CA GLU A 157 5.18 -9.57 17.92
C GLU A 157 5.37 -8.61 19.10
N ARG A 158 5.60 -9.15 20.30
CA ARG A 158 5.85 -8.34 21.49
C ARG A 158 7.15 -7.55 21.39
N ALA A 159 8.20 -8.15 20.85
CA ALA A 159 9.46 -7.44 20.59
C ALA A 159 9.25 -6.29 19.58
N SER A 160 8.51 -6.54 18.49
CA SER A 160 8.14 -5.51 17.51
C SER A 160 7.34 -4.37 18.13
N GLU A 161 6.39 -4.68 19.02
CA GLU A 161 5.58 -3.69 19.74
C GLU A 161 6.43 -2.81 20.67
N LEU A 162 7.37 -3.41 21.42
CA LEU A 162 8.27 -2.68 22.30
C LEU A 162 9.21 -1.76 21.50
N ALA A 163 9.78 -2.28 20.41
CA ALA A 163 10.61 -1.48 19.51
C ALA A 163 9.82 -0.31 18.90
N PHE A 164 8.57 -0.54 18.47
CA PHE A 164 7.72 0.51 17.93
C PHE A 164 7.42 1.59 18.98
N ARG A 165 7.09 1.21 20.21
CA ARG A 165 6.86 2.16 21.31
C ARG A 165 8.09 3.02 21.61
N ALA A 166 9.27 2.40 21.70
CA ALA A 166 10.53 3.13 21.87
C ALA A 166 10.73 4.15 20.74
N SER A 167 10.42 3.76 19.48
CA SER A 167 10.53 4.67 18.34
C SER A 167 9.60 5.89 18.41
N LEU A 168 8.47 5.78 19.13
CA LEU A 168 7.53 6.88 19.31
C LEU A 168 7.97 7.85 20.41
N THR A 169 8.72 7.38 21.42
CA THR A 169 9.28 8.22 22.49
C THR A 169 10.63 8.84 22.12
N GLY A 170 11.17 8.52 20.94
CA GLY A 170 12.49 8.98 20.49
C GLY A 170 13.65 8.13 21.04
N GLU A 171 13.36 7.04 21.73
CA GLU A 171 14.35 6.05 22.13
C GLU A 171 14.80 5.22 20.93
N GLN A 172 16.04 4.73 20.98
CA GLN A 172 16.57 3.85 19.93
C GLN A 172 15.85 2.49 19.99
N PRO A 173 15.13 2.08 18.94
CA PRO A 173 14.46 0.79 18.93
C PRO A 173 15.47 -0.34 19.01
N ALA A 174 15.17 -1.37 19.79
CA ALA A 174 15.96 -2.60 19.78
C ALA A 174 15.99 -3.19 18.35
N ALA A 175 17.16 -3.63 17.91
CA ALA A 175 17.30 -4.28 16.61
C ALA A 175 16.48 -5.57 16.59
N MET A 176 15.76 -5.79 15.49
CA MET A 176 15.05 -7.06 15.29
C MET A 176 16.05 -8.15 14.93
N SER A 177 16.31 -9.06 15.88
CA SER A 177 17.19 -10.21 15.69
C SER A 177 16.47 -11.35 14.96
N GLU A 178 17.20 -12.09 14.12
CA GLU A 178 16.71 -13.35 13.55
C GLU A 178 16.47 -14.43 14.61
N GLU A 179 17.14 -14.33 15.77
CA GLU A 179 16.89 -15.21 16.93
C GLU A 179 15.48 -15.06 17.51
N LEU A 180 14.82 -13.92 17.24
CA LEU A 180 13.45 -13.66 17.63
C LEU A 180 12.44 -14.08 16.55
N LEU A 181 12.87 -14.73 15.46
CA LEU A 181 11.93 -15.32 14.53
C LEU A 181 11.07 -16.37 15.25
N PRO A 182 9.77 -16.46 14.92
CA PRO A 182 8.95 -17.58 15.36
C PRO A 182 9.54 -18.91 14.86
N THR A 183 8.96 -20.03 15.27
CA THR A 183 9.27 -21.33 14.67
C THR A 183 8.77 -21.36 13.23
N VAL A 184 9.70 -21.13 12.30
CA VAL A 184 9.41 -20.97 10.87
C VAL A 184 10.18 -21.95 10.00
N GLY A 185 9.67 -22.18 8.79
CA GLY A 185 10.37 -22.87 7.72
C GLY A 185 11.29 -21.94 6.91
N PRO A 186 11.84 -22.42 5.79
CA PRO A 186 12.68 -21.62 4.90
C PRO A 186 11.96 -20.36 4.40
N GLY A 187 12.63 -19.21 4.51
CA GLY A 187 12.09 -17.92 4.07
C GLY A 187 12.28 -17.66 2.59
N PHE A 188 11.45 -16.78 2.04
CA PHE A 188 11.55 -16.25 0.69
C PHE A 188 11.07 -14.79 0.65
N ALA A 189 11.33 -14.11 -0.46
CA ALA A 189 10.93 -12.71 -0.65
C ALA A 189 9.77 -12.59 -1.65
N ALA A 190 8.88 -11.65 -1.37
CA ALA A 190 7.80 -11.22 -2.25
C ALA A 190 7.85 -9.70 -2.45
N SER A 191 7.13 -9.20 -3.45
CA SER A 191 6.90 -7.77 -3.63
C SER A 191 5.51 -7.39 -3.13
N LEU A 192 5.41 -6.36 -2.29
CA LEU A 192 4.11 -5.79 -1.95
C LEU A 192 3.48 -5.18 -3.21
N VAL A 193 2.18 -5.42 -3.41
CA VAL A 193 1.41 -4.85 -4.52
C VAL A 193 0.41 -3.83 -4.02
N ASN A 194 -0.30 -4.14 -2.94
CA ASN A 194 -1.24 -3.23 -2.31
C ASN A 194 -1.54 -3.64 -0.87
N LEU A 195 -2.10 -2.69 -0.12
CA LEU A 195 -2.67 -2.84 1.22
C LEU A 195 -4.18 -2.65 1.12
N GLY A 196 -4.92 -3.54 1.80
CA GLY A 196 -6.36 -3.46 1.95
C GLY A 196 -6.76 -3.38 3.42
N GLY A 197 -8.07 -3.39 3.68
CA GLY A 197 -8.61 -3.19 5.03
C GLY A 197 -8.22 -4.25 6.06
N GLY A 198 -7.81 -5.45 5.64
CA GLY A 198 -7.40 -6.54 6.53
C GLY A 198 -6.18 -7.33 6.06
N GLY A 199 -5.51 -6.91 4.99
CA GLY A 199 -4.51 -7.75 4.33
C GLY A 199 -3.69 -7.04 3.27
N LEU A 200 -2.86 -7.81 2.59
CA LEU A 200 -1.91 -7.36 1.58
C LEU A 200 -2.10 -8.17 0.30
N GLY A 201 -1.93 -7.53 -0.85
CA GLY A 201 -1.63 -8.22 -2.10
C GLY A 201 -0.11 -8.33 -2.24
N VAL A 202 0.40 -9.54 -2.48
CA VAL A 202 1.83 -9.76 -2.74
C VAL A 202 2.05 -10.47 -4.07
N LEU A 203 3.17 -10.20 -4.71
CA LEU A 203 3.64 -10.90 -5.90
C LEU A 203 4.86 -11.76 -5.55
N VAL A 204 4.76 -13.06 -5.78
CA VAL A 204 5.78 -14.08 -5.50
C VAL A 204 6.35 -14.59 -6.81
N GLU A 205 7.67 -14.69 -6.88
CA GLU A 205 8.36 -15.20 -8.07
C GLU A 205 8.12 -16.69 -8.28
N ALA A 206 8.28 -17.15 -9.53
CA ALA A 206 7.98 -18.53 -9.91
C ALA A 206 8.80 -19.56 -9.11
N THR A 207 10.03 -19.23 -8.71
CA THR A 207 10.93 -20.05 -7.91
C THR A 207 10.39 -20.37 -6.52
N ASP A 208 9.64 -19.45 -5.93
CA ASP A 208 9.15 -19.54 -4.54
C ASP A 208 7.66 -19.94 -4.47
N SER A 209 7.02 -20.10 -5.63
CA SER A 209 5.60 -20.45 -5.77
C SER A 209 5.18 -21.72 -5.01
N ALA A 210 6.10 -22.69 -4.88
CA ALA A 210 5.86 -23.95 -4.18
C ALA A 210 5.53 -23.74 -2.68
N ALA A 211 6.09 -22.71 -2.04
CA ALA A 211 5.85 -22.42 -0.64
C ALA A 211 4.37 -22.09 -0.37
N LEU A 212 3.75 -21.29 -1.25
CA LEU A 212 2.33 -20.93 -1.17
C LEU A 212 1.38 -22.11 -1.43
N SER A 213 1.86 -23.15 -2.11
CA SER A 213 1.07 -24.37 -2.35
C SER A 213 1.04 -25.30 -1.14
N ARG A 214 2.13 -25.31 -0.35
CA ARG A 214 2.31 -26.20 0.80
C ARG A 214 1.85 -25.59 2.12
N HIS A 215 1.96 -24.27 2.26
CA HIS A 215 1.67 -23.56 3.49
C HIS A 215 0.59 -22.50 3.26
N ARG A 216 -0.20 -22.25 4.31
CA ARG A 216 -1.26 -21.24 4.30
C ARG A 216 -1.02 -20.12 5.28
N ILE A 217 -0.19 -20.32 6.30
CA ILE A 217 0.10 -19.34 7.34
C ILE A 217 1.59 -19.02 7.27
N PHE A 218 1.90 -17.73 7.32
CA PHE A 218 3.23 -17.20 7.18
C PHE A 218 3.49 -16.17 8.27
N TRP A 219 4.73 -16.13 8.75
CA TRP A 219 5.28 -14.94 9.36
C TRP A 219 5.73 -14.01 8.24
N ILE A 220 5.35 -12.73 8.32
CA ILE A 220 5.74 -11.73 7.33
C ILE A 220 6.48 -10.57 8.00
N ARG A 221 7.45 -10.01 7.26
CA ARG A 221 8.19 -8.80 7.67
C ARG A 221 8.41 -7.89 6.47
N PHE A 222 8.18 -6.60 6.62
CA PHE A 222 8.56 -5.61 5.62
C PHE A 222 8.86 -4.24 6.24
N THR A 223 9.80 -3.52 5.63
CA THR A 223 10.23 -2.18 6.07
C THR A 223 9.47 -1.09 5.33
N LEU A 224 9.14 0.00 6.03
CA LEU A 224 8.60 1.20 5.40
C LEU A 224 9.70 2.19 4.97
N GLY A 225 10.97 1.79 5.05
CA GLY A 225 12.10 2.65 4.73
C GLY A 225 12.35 3.70 5.83
N GLY A 226 12.88 4.86 5.45
CA GLY A 226 13.30 5.89 6.41
C GLY A 226 12.17 6.50 7.25
N ILE A 227 10.90 6.36 6.83
CA ILE A 227 9.75 6.92 7.56
C ILE A 227 9.38 6.16 8.83
N MET A 228 9.74 4.89 8.93
CA MET A 228 9.47 4.07 10.12
C MET A 228 10.65 3.14 10.38
N PRO A 229 11.40 3.32 11.49
CA PRO A 229 12.60 2.52 11.76
C PRO A 229 12.28 1.08 12.16
N VAL A 230 11.05 0.81 12.61
CA VAL A 230 10.62 -0.53 13.01
C VAL A 230 9.81 -1.15 11.87
N PRO A 231 10.21 -2.32 11.34
CA PRO A 231 9.47 -2.95 10.26
C PRO A 231 8.10 -3.41 10.78
N ILE A 232 7.16 -3.59 9.85
CA ILE A 232 5.90 -4.25 10.15
C ILE A 232 6.16 -5.75 10.17
N CYS A 233 5.80 -6.39 11.28
CA CYS A 233 5.90 -7.82 11.46
C CYS A 233 4.56 -8.38 11.93
N ALA A 234 4.07 -9.45 11.32
CA ALA A 234 2.81 -10.06 11.69
C ALA A 234 2.70 -11.50 11.20
N THR A 235 1.79 -12.24 11.81
CA THR A 235 1.26 -13.47 11.21
C THR A 235 0.26 -13.11 10.10
N ALA A 236 0.30 -13.84 9.00
CA ALA A 236 -0.58 -13.66 7.87
C ALA A 236 -1.00 -15.00 7.25
N ARG A 237 -2.20 -15.02 6.65
CA ARG A 237 -2.79 -16.19 6.02
C ARG A 237 -3.07 -15.94 4.55
N VAL A 238 -2.68 -16.87 3.69
CA VAL A 238 -3.03 -16.84 2.27
C VAL A 238 -4.51 -17.14 2.11
N VAL A 239 -5.25 -16.20 1.51
CA VAL A 239 -6.70 -16.30 1.27
C VAL A 239 -6.98 -16.78 -0.15
N HIS A 240 -6.28 -16.23 -1.15
CA HIS A 240 -6.41 -16.65 -2.54
C HIS A 240 -5.11 -16.42 -3.30
N THR A 241 -4.94 -17.17 -4.40
CA THR A 241 -3.78 -17.06 -5.29
C THR A 241 -4.21 -17.08 -6.74
N HIS A 242 -3.56 -16.29 -7.58
CA HIS A 242 -3.73 -16.28 -9.02
C HIS A 242 -2.35 -16.28 -9.70
N MET A 243 -2.13 -17.18 -10.65
CA MET A 243 -0.88 -17.24 -11.41
C MET A 243 -0.95 -16.35 -12.64
N ASP A 244 0.07 -15.53 -12.88
CA ASP A 244 0.18 -14.72 -14.09
C ASP A 244 0.80 -15.50 -15.26
N SER A 245 0.82 -14.89 -16.45
CA SER A 245 1.41 -15.49 -17.66
C SER A 245 2.92 -15.71 -17.58
N SER A 246 3.59 -15.12 -16.59
CA SER A 246 5.01 -15.30 -16.29
C SER A 246 5.24 -16.31 -15.16
N HIS A 247 4.21 -17.09 -14.80
CA HIS A 247 4.22 -18.07 -13.72
C HIS A 247 4.51 -17.49 -12.32
N ARG A 248 4.40 -16.18 -12.15
CA ARG A 248 4.45 -15.54 -10.83
C ARG A 248 3.09 -15.65 -10.17
N ILE A 249 3.08 -15.74 -8.84
CA ILE A 249 1.84 -15.86 -8.08
C ILE A 249 1.50 -14.51 -7.47
N TYR A 250 0.35 -13.96 -7.86
CA TYR A 250 -0.32 -12.95 -7.06
C TYR A 250 -1.07 -13.64 -5.92
N ALA A 251 -0.75 -13.31 -4.68
CA ALA A 251 -1.43 -13.84 -3.50
C ALA A 251 -2.10 -12.72 -2.72
N GLY A 252 -3.39 -12.90 -2.42
CA GLY A 252 -4.07 -12.11 -1.40
C GLY A 252 -3.83 -12.76 -0.04
N ILE A 253 -3.12 -12.06 0.84
CA ILE A 253 -2.86 -12.49 2.21
C ILE A 253 -3.66 -11.61 3.19
N SER A 254 -4.28 -12.22 4.19
CA SER A 254 -4.92 -11.52 5.31
C SER A 254 -3.94 -11.48 6.47
N PHE A 255 -3.87 -10.38 7.21
CA PHE A 255 -3.28 -10.44 8.54
C PHE A 255 -4.08 -11.39 9.42
N ASP A 256 -3.40 -12.13 10.28
CA ASP A 256 -3.99 -13.11 11.19
C ASP A 256 -3.51 -12.79 12.61
N PHE A 257 -4.45 -12.41 13.48
CA PHE A 257 -4.18 -12.02 14.86
C PHE A 257 -4.88 -12.94 15.86
N ASP A 258 -5.28 -14.15 15.45
CA ASP A 258 -6.06 -15.07 16.29
C ASP A 258 -5.35 -15.40 17.62
N PHE A 259 -4.02 -15.49 17.59
CA PHE A 259 -3.19 -15.80 18.77
C PHE A 259 -2.79 -14.56 19.58
N ASN A 260 -2.86 -13.36 18.99
CA ASN A 260 -2.53 -12.10 19.67
C ASN A 260 -3.38 -10.94 19.11
N PRO A 261 -4.67 -10.85 19.47
CA PRO A 261 -5.57 -9.83 18.93
C PRO A 261 -5.12 -8.40 19.21
N ALA A 262 -4.34 -8.19 20.29
CA ALA A 262 -3.81 -6.88 20.64
C ALA A 262 -2.79 -6.36 19.61
N HIS A 263 -2.08 -7.25 18.90
CA HIS A 263 -1.07 -6.89 17.92
C HIS A 263 -1.65 -6.22 16.66
N GLN A 264 -2.92 -6.48 16.33
CA GLN A 264 -3.64 -5.76 15.27
C GLN A 264 -3.54 -4.24 15.47
N ARG A 265 -3.65 -3.80 16.73
CA ARG A 265 -3.57 -2.38 17.09
C ARG A 265 -2.20 -1.81 16.73
N VAL A 266 -1.14 -2.55 17.03
CA VAL A 266 0.25 -2.15 16.82
C VAL A 266 0.53 -1.96 15.34
N VAL A 267 0.21 -2.96 14.51
CA VAL A 267 0.43 -2.88 13.06
C VAL A 267 -0.40 -1.75 12.44
N GLY A 268 -1.66 -1.61 12.86
CA GLY A 268 -2.52 -0.52 12.39
C GLY A 268 -1.97 0.86 12.76
N GLU A 269 -1.44 1.02 13.97
CA GLU A 269 -0.80 2.26 14.43
C GLU A 269 0.51 2.55 13.69
N GLN A 270 1.34 1.54 13.40
CA GLN A 270 2.54 1.71 12.57
C GLN A 270 2.20 2.30 11.20
N ILE A 271 1.17 1.76 10.53
CA ILE A 271 0.72 2.24 9.22
C ILE A 271 0.20 3.67 9.31
N VAL A 272 -0.65 3.98 10.29
CA VAL A 272 -1.20 5.33 10.49
C VAL A 272 -0.09 6.34 10.78
N GLN A 273 0.88 5.99 11.63
CA GLN A 273 2.00 6.86 11.98
C GLN A 273 2.94 7.11 10.79
N ALA A 274 3.20 6.08 9.98
CA ALA A 274 3.98 6.22 8.75
C ALA A 274 3.35 7.25 7.79
N ILE A 275 2.03 7.17 7.59
CA ILE A 275 1.31 8.12 6.72
C ILE A 275 1.22 9.51 7.34
N ALA A 276 1.07 9.61 8.67
CA ALA A 276 1.09 10.89 9.37
C ALA A 276 2.46 11.59 9.21
N ARG A 277 3.56 10.84 9.23
CA ARG A 277 4.91 11.38 8.98
C ARG A 277 5.07 11.89 7.55
N LEU A 278 4.64 11.11 6.55
CA LEU A 278 4.69 11.51 5.14
C LEU A 278 3.86 12.78 4.87
N THR A 279 2.61 12.79 5.31
CA THR A 279 1.72 13.96 5.13
C THR A 279 2.19 15.17 5.94
N GLY A 280 2.76 14.96 7.13
CA GLY A 280 3.39 16.00 7.92
C GLY A 280 4.63 16.61 7.26
N ALA A 281 5.45 15.80 6.58
CA ALA A 281 6.61 16.27 5.83
C ALA A 281 6.19 17.12 4.62
N GLN A 282 5.20 16.68 3.84
CA GLN A 282 4.66 17.48 2.73
C GLN A 282 4.17 18.86 3.19
N ARG A 283 3.44 18.92 4.30
CA ARG A 283 2.94 20.20 4.86
C ARG A 283 4.03 21.15 5.31
N LYS A 284 5.19 20.63 5.74
CA LYS A 284 6.34 21.47 6.11
C LYS A 284 7.07 22.02 4.89
N ALA A 285 6.96 21.35 3.75
CA ALA A 285 7.60 21.74 2.51
C ALA A 285 6.74 22.67 1.62
N ALA A 286 5.43 22.73 1.86
CA ALA A 286 4.47 23.58 1.16
C ALA A 286 4.35 24.97 1.79
#